data_AF-A0A9P0MHU4-F1
#
_entry.id   AF-A0A9P0MHU4-F1
#
_cell.length_a   1.000
_cell.length_b   1.000
_cell.length_c   1.000
_cell.angle_alpha   90.00
_cell.angle_beta   90.00
_cell.angle_gamma   90.00
#
_symmetry.space_group_name_H-M   'P 1'
#
loop_
_entity.id
_entity.type
_entity.pdbx_description
1 polymer ?
#
loop_
_entity_poly.entity_id
_entity_poly.type
_entity_poly.pdbx_seq_one_letter_code
_entity_poly.pdbx_strand_id
1 'polypeptide(L)'
;MIDRKRKKRCPETWKRNERKKARLLGSQYTTKTGKIVNKREVEADCTCKNKCMTKFTMEEKEAVLRALYEKGSKNEQDVYLHGLMECKPVVRKRPNKEARENSGQRVFLITYENL
;
A
#
# COMPACT_ATOMS: atom_id res chain seq x y z
N MET A 1 4.54 -22.20 46.39
CA MET A 1 4.34 -21.16 45.36
C MET A 1 4.49 -21.82 43.99
N ILE A 2 3.43 -21.91 43.19
CA ILE A 2 3.51 -22.46 41.84
C ILE A 2 3.92 -21.32 40.92
N ASP A 3 5.16 -21.32 40.44
CA ASP A 3 5.65 -20.32 39.50
C ASP A 3 4.97 -20.54 38.14
N ARG A 4 4.11 -19.60 37.75
CA ARG A 4 3.30 -19.72 36.53
C ARG A 4 4.21 -19.43 35.34
N LYS A 5 4.74 -20.48 34.71
CA LYS A 5 5.61 -20.40 33.52
C LYS A 5 5.01 -19.45 32.48
N ARG A 6 5.68 -18.30 32.25
CA ARG A 6 5.25 -17.31 31.26
C ARG A 6 5.16 -17.98 29.89
N LYS A 7 3.99 -17.90 29.24
CA LYS A 7 3.81 -18.39 27.87
C LYS A 7 4.76 -17.64 26.92
N LYS A 8 5.39 -18.37 26.01
CA LYS A 8 6.22 -17.79 24.93
C LYS A 8 5.34 -16.84 24.11
N ARG A 9 5.86 -15.66 23.79
CA ARG A 9 5.17 -14.72 22.89
C ARG A 9 5.16 -15.34 21.50
N CYS A 10 4.00 -15.37 20.85
CA CYS A 10 3.83 -15.77 19.45
C CYS A 10 3.25 -14.57 18.68
N PRO A 11 4.09 -13.64 18.21
CA PRO A 11 3.62 -12.45 17.50
C PRO A 11 2.82 -12.77 16.24
N GLU A 12 3.06 -13.91 15.60
CA GLU A 12 2.46 -14.33 14.34
C GLU A 12 0.94 -14.52 14.47
N THR A 13 0.49 -14.98 15.64
CA THR A 13 -0.94 -15.20 15.97
C THR A 13 -1.62 -13.95 16.52
N TRP A 14 -0.89 -12.84 16.64
CA TRP A 14 -1.53 -11.59 17.01
C TRP A 14 -2.41 -11.14 15.87
N LYS A 15 -3.71 -10.93 16.15
CA LYS A 15 -4.69 -10.39 15.20
C LYS A 15 -4.20 -9.17 14.41
N ARG A 16 -3.29 -8.36 14.97
CA ARG A 16 -2.64 -7.25 14.24
C ARG A 16 -1.69 -7.76 13.14
N ASN A 17 -0.84 -8.72 13.45
CA ASN A 17 0.16 -9.27 12.55
C ASN A 17 -0.48 -10.17 11.48
N GLU A 18 -1.50 -10.97 11.85
CA GLU A 18 -2.32 -11.70 10.89
C GLU A 18 -2.92 -10.76 9.83
N ARG A 19 -3.54 -9.66 10.26
CA ARG A 19 -4.08 -8.64 9.34
C ARG A 19 -3.01 -7.96 8.50
N LYS A 20 -1.83 -7.69 9.08
CA LYS A 20 -0.70 -7.14 8.30
C LYS A 20 -0.26 -8.11 7.21
N LYS A 21 -0.11 -9.39 7.54
CA LYS A 21 0.24 -10.46 6.60
C LYS A 21 -0.82 -10.63 5.51
N ALA A 22 -2.09 -10.64 5.87
CA ALA A 22 -3.18 -10.72 4.90
C ALA A 22 -3.19 -9.53 3.93
N ARG A 23 -2.96 -8.30 4.41
CA ARG A 23 -2.82 -7.11 3.55
C ARG A 23 -1.63 -7.22 2.62
N LEU A 24 -0.50 -7.72 3.13
CA LEU A 24 0.71 -7.90 2.34
C LEU A 24 0.49 -8.92 1.22
N LEU A 25 -0.23 -10.01 1.48
CA LEU A 25 -0.57 -11.04 0.48
C LEU A 25 -1.79 -10.69 -0.38
N GLY A 26 -2.42 -9.53 -0.18
CA GLY A 26 -3.68 -9.18 -0.83
C GLY A 26 -4.85 -10.13 -0.51
N SER A 27 -4.76 -10.89 0.58
CA SER A 27 -5.76 -11.87 0.98
C SER A 27 -6.92 -11.23 1.77
N GLN A 28 -8.06 -11.92 1.81
CA GLN A 28 -9.21 -11.50 2.62
C GLN A 28 -8.82 -11.37 4.10
N TYR A 29 -9.34 -10.36 4.78
CA TYR A 29 -9.14 -10.19 6.21
C TYR A 29 -10.29 -9.44 6.89
N THR A 30 -10.44 -9.66 8.20
CA THR A 30 -11.41 -8.93 9.02
C THR A 30 -10.75 -7.74 9.68
N THR A 31 -11.35 -6.57 9.59
CA THR A 31 -10.89 -5.33 10.24
C THR A 31 -11.07 -5.38 11.77
N LYS A 32 -10.52 -4.40 12.50
CA LYS A 32 -10.69 -4.31 13.96
C LYS A 32 -12.17 -4.16 14.34
N THR A 33 -12.97 -3.55 13.47
CA THR A 33 -14.40 -3.28 13.67
C THR A 33 -15.29 -4.43 13.16
N GLY A 34 -14.71 -5.55 12.73
CA GLY A 34 -15.47 -6.73 12.29
C GLY A 34 -15.87 -6.74 10.81
N LYS A 35 -15.62 -5.66 10.06
CA LYS A 35 -15.88 -5.63 8.61
C LYS A 35 -14.93 -6.56 7.86
N ILE A 36 -15.46 -7.37 6.95
CA ILE A 36 -14.68 -8.22 6.04
C ILE A 36 -14.19 -7.37 4.88
N VAL A 37 -12.89 -7.46 4.58
CA VAL A 37 -12.27 -6.92 3.38
C VAL A 37 -11.92 -8.10 2.50
N ASN A 38 -12.49 -8.15 1.29
CA ASN A 38 -12.30 -9.24 0.35
C ASN A 38 -10.85 -9.31 -0.15
N LYS A 39 -10.50 -10.45 -0.75
CA LYS A 39 -9.24 -10.64 -1.45
C LYS A 39 -9.11 -9.61 -2.58
N ARG A 40 -7.88 -9.21 -2.86
CA ARG A 40 -7.52 -8.33 -3.97
C ARG A 40 -7.53 -9.13 -5.26
N GLU A 41 -8.43 -8.72 -6.14
CA GLU A 41 -8.61 -9.27 -7.48
C GLU A 41 -8.66 -8.08 -8.44
N VAL A 42 -8.56 -8.35 -9.75
CA VAL A 42 -8.70 -7.26 -10.71
C VAL A 42 -10.16 -6.83 -10.75
N GLU A 43 -10.42 -5.59 -10.35
CA GLU A 43 -11.75 -5.02 -10.30
C GLU A 43 -12.21 -4.54 -11.69
N ALA A 44 -13.50 -4.19 -11.76
CA ALA A 44 -14.09 -3.56 -12.93
C ALA A 44 -13.41 -2.22 -13.27
N ASP A 45 -13.70 -1.71 -14.47
CA ASP A 45 -13.09 -0.46 -14.93
C ASP A 45 -13.36 0.72 -14.00
N CYS A 46 -12.35 1.56 -13.79
CA CYS A 46 -12.51 2.78 -13.00
C CYS A 46 -13.58 3.70 -13.62
N THR A 47 -14.33 4.43 -12.78
CA THR A 47 -15.19 5.54 -13.21
C THR A 47 -14.41 6.84 -13.46
N CYS A 48 -13.08 6.77 -13.44
CA CYS A 48 -12.21 7.92 -13.55
C CYS A 48 -12.22 8.51 -14.98
N LYS A 49 -12.12 9.84 -15.12
CA LYS A 49 -12.13 10.53 -16.43
C LYS A 49 -11.12 9.97 -17.43
N ASN A 50 -10.00 9.46 -16.92
CA ASN A 50 -8.91 8.89 -17.71
C ASN A 50 -9.14 7.43 -18.13
N LYS A 51 -10.21 6.78 -17.66
CA LYS A 51 -10.57 5.38 -17.93
C LYS A 51 -9.36 4.44 -17.88
N CYS A 52 -8.54 4.58 -16.83
CA CYS A 52 -7.20 3.98 -16.79
C CYS A 52 -7.23 2.46 -17.03
N MET A 53 -8.25 1.76 -16.53
CA MET A 53 -8.37 0.31 -16.67
C MET A 53 -8.68 -0.14 -18.11
N THR A 54 -9.22 0.71 -18.98
CA THR A 54 -9.48 0.32 -20.38
C THR A 54 -8.21 0.34 -21.24
N LYS A 55 -7.09 0.83 -20.70
CA LYS A 55 -5.82 0.95 -21.42
C LYS A 55 -4.94 -0.30 -21.33
N PHE A 56 -5.32 -1.24 -20.47
CA PHE A 56 -4.58 -2.46 -20.21
C PHE A 56 -5.46 -3.67 -20.50
N THR A 57 -4.85 -4.72 -21.01
CA THR A 57 -5.54 -6.01 -21.19
C THR A 57 -5.79 -6.66 -19.83
N MET A 58 -6.66 -7.68 -19.80
CA MET A 58 -6.91 -8.44 -18.57
C MET A 58 -5.61 -9.10 -18.06
N GLU A 59 -4.84 -9.68 -18.96
CA GLU A 59 -3.60 -10.38 -18.67
C GLU A 59 -2.55 -9.45 -18.05
N GLU A 60 -2.40 -8.23 -18.57
CA GLU A 60 -1.49 -7.23 -18.02
C GLU A 60 -1.88 -6.82 -16.60
N LYS A 61 -3.17 -6.60 -16.35
CA LYS A 61 -3.67 -6.24 -15.01
C LYS A 61 -3.40 -7.37 -14.02
N GLU A 62 -3.66 -8.62 -14.40
CA GLU A 62 -3.39 -9.78 -13.57
C GLU A 62 -1.90 -9.99 -13.31
N ALA A 63 -1.06 -9.78 -14.32
CA ALA A 63 0.39 -9.88 -14.20
C ALA A 63 0.93 -8.87 -13.18
N VAL A 64 0.48 -7.60 -13.27
CA VAL A 64 0.86 -6.55 -12.30
C VAL A 64 0.36 -6.89 -10.90
N LEU A 65 -0.89 -7.34 -10.77
CA LEU A 65 -1.48 -7.69 -9.47
C LEU A 65 -0.73 -8.86 -8.82
N ARG A 66 -0.42 -9.89 -9.60
CA ARG A 66 0.34 -11.07 -9.15
C ARG A 66 1.75 -10.66 -8.70
N ALA A 67 2.47 -9.94 -9.55
CA ALA A 67 3.82 -9.49 -9.26
C ALA A 67 3.89 -8.60 -8.01
N LEU A 68 2.88 -7.78 -7.76
CA LEU A 68 2.77 -6.94 -6.56
C LEU A 68 2.61 -7.79 -5.29
N TYR A 69 1.68 -8.74 -5.29
CA TYR A 69 1.35 -9.52 -4.07
C TYR A 69 2.27 -10.72 -3.81
N GLU A 70 3.11 -11.09 -4.77
CA GLU A 70 4.17 -12.08 -4.61
C GLU A 70 5.37 -11.54 -3.79
N LYS A 71 5.48 -10.23 -3.58
CA LYS A 71 6.58 -9.62 -2.83
C LYS A 71 6.55 -9.95 -1.33
N GLY A 72 7.73 -10.05 -0.71
CA GLY A 72 7.90 -10.49 0.67
C GLY A 72 7.68 -9.38 1.71
N SER A 73 7.82 -8.11 1.32
CA SER A 73 7.67 -6.96 2.21
C SER A 73 6.87 -5.81 1.57
N LYS A 74 6.27 -4.94 2.41
CA LYS A 74 5.59 -3.73 1.93
C LYS A 74 6.55 -2.79 1.19
N ASN A 75 7.81 -2.74 1.62
CA ASN A 75 8.83 -1.93 0.97
C ASN A 75 9.13 -2.45 -0.45
N GLU A 76 9.24 -3.77 -0.64
CA GLU A 76 9.40 -4.35 -1.97
C GLU A 76 8.19 -4.06 -2.88
N GLN A 77 6.98 -4.07 -2.33
CA GLN A 77 5.78 -3.67 -3.08
C GLN A 77 5.87 -2.22 -3.54
N ASP A 78 6.30 -1.32 -2.67
CA ASP A 78 6.43 0.11 -2.99
C ASP A 78 7.55 0.35 -4.02
N VAL A 79 8.69 -0.33 -3.89
CA VAL A 79 9.77 -0.27 -4.89
C VAL A 79 9.29 -0.76 -6.26
N TYR A 80 8.55 -1.88 -6.30
CA TYR A 80 7.97 -2.38 -7.55
C TYR A 80 7.02 -1.35 -8.19
N LEU A 81 6.10 -0.78 -7.40
CA LEU A 81 5.16 0.23 -7.90
C LEU A 81 5.88 1.50 -8.39
N HIS A 82 6.89 1.97 -7.66
CA HIS A 82 7.68 3.13 -8.07
C HIS A 82 8.44 2.87 -9.37
N GLY A 83 8.95 1.65 -9.59
CA GLY A 83 9.60 1.27 -10.84
C GLY A 83 8.67 1.27 -12.06
N LEU A 84 7.35 1.19 -11.85
CA LEU A 84 6.34 1.28 -12.92
C LEU A 84 5.84 2.71 -13.16
N MET A 85 6.28 3.69 -12.36
CA MET A 85 5.78 5.07 -12.40
C MET A 85 6.84 6.03 -12.93
N GLU A 86 6.37 7.06 -13.61
CA GLU A 86 7.21 8.18 -14.07
C GLU A 86 6.81 9.46 -13.31
N CYS A 87 7.77 10.09 -12.63
CA CYS A 87 7.58 11.37 -11.97
C CYS A 87 7.71 12.52 -12.98
N LYS A 88 6.60 13.17 -13.33
CA LYS A 88 6.60 14.34 -14.22
C LYS A 88 6.57 15.65 -13.42
N PRO A 89 7.36 16.68 -13.79
CA PRO A 89 7.32 17.97 -13.12
C PRO A 89 5.96 18.64 -13.31
N VAL A 90 5.57 19.48 -12.34
CA VAL A 90 4.31 20.21 -12.40
C VAL A 90 4.38 21.29 -13.49
N VAL A 91 3.61 21.10 -14.57
CA VAL A 91 3.59 22.02 -15.73
C VAL A 91 2.85 23.33 -15.43
N ARG A 92 1.79 23.29 -14.62
CA ARG A 92 0.97 24.46 -14.27
C ARG A 92 0.69 24.48 -12.78
N LYS A 93 1.10 25.56 -12.11
CA LYS A 93 0.67 25.88 -10.74
C LYS A 93 -0.66 26.65 -10.82
N ARG A 94 -1.66 26.26 -10.04
CA ARG A 94 -2.88 27.06 -9.92
C ARG A 94 -2.52 28.40 -9.28
N PRO A 95 -3.00 29.55 -9.79
CA PRO A 95 -2.76 30.82 -9.15
C PRO A 95 -3.42 30.79 -7.77
N ASN A 96 -2.61 30.88 -6.73
CA ASN A 96 -3.12 30.97 -5.37
C ASN A 96 -3.54 32.43 -5.15
N LYS A 97 -4.84 32.70 -5.04
CA LYS A 97 -5.34 34.06 -4.74
C LYS A 97 -4.87 34.56 -3.38
N GLU A 98 -4.48 33.65 -2.49
CA GLU A 98 -3.96 33.94 -1.16
C GLU A 98 -2.60 33.25 -1.03
N ALA A 99 -1.55 33.86 -1.59
CA ALA A 99 -0.19 33.44 -1.30
C ALA A 99 0.12 33.69 0.18
N ARG A 100 -0.30 32.77 1.05
CA ARG A 100 0.27 32.65 2.39
C ARG A 100 1.71 32.22 2.22
N GLU A 101 2.62 33.16 2.48
CA GLU A 101 4.06 32.96 2.62
C GLU A 101 4.31 31.93 3.71
N ASN A 102 4.26 30.65 3.36
CA ASN A 102 4.91 29.59 4.10
C ASN A 102 5.08 28.39 3.18
N SER A 103 5.84 28.59 2.10
CA SER A 103 6.39 27.49 1.32
C SER A 103 7.59 26.88 2.05
N GLY A 104 7.33 26.33 3.24
CA GLY A 104 8.18 25.29 3.79
C GLY A 104 7.98 24.06 2.92
N GLN A 105 8.95 23.78 2.05
CA GLN A 105 9.10 22.52 1.34
C GLN A 105 9.07 21.39 2.40
N ARG A 106 7.92 20.75 2.64
CA ARG A 106 7.90 19.46 3.35
C ARG A 106 8.38 18.42 2.35
N VAL A 107 9.68 18.45 2.07
CA VAL A 107 10.38 17.28 1.53
C VAL A 107 10.29 16.26 2.66
N PHE A 108 9.39 15.29 2.53
CA PHE A 108 9.57 14.04 3.27
C PHE A 108 10.78 13.36 2.63
N LEU A 109 11.98 13.75 3.06
CA LEU A 109 13.12 12.86 3.01
C LEU A 109 12.72 11.67 3.89
N ILE A 110 12.34 10.56 3.26
CA ILE A 110 12.44 9.28 3.95
C ILE A 110 13.94 9.03 4.07
N THR A 111 14.56 9.57 5.12
CA THR A 111 15.89 9.18 5.53
C THR A 111 15.80 7.72 5.95
N TYR A 112 16.29 6.83 5.09
CA TYR A 112 16.66 5.48 5.50
C TYR A 112 17.92 5.60 6.34
N GLU A 113 17.74 5.78 7.64
CA GLU A 113 18.78 5.42 8.60
C GLU A 113 18.42 4.07 9.22
N ASN A 114 19.35 3.13 8.99
CA ASN A 114 19.63 1.90 9.74
C ASN A 114 18.88 0.62 9.32
N LEU A 115 19.59 -0.10 8.45
CA LEU A 115 19.92 -1.53 8.63
C LEU A 115 20.31 -1.85 10.09
#